data_AF-A0A7C0XGD5-F1
#
_entry.id   AF-A0A7C0XGD5-F1
#
_cell.length_a   1.000
_cell.length_b   1.000
_cell.length_c   1.000
_cell.angle_alpha   90.00
_cell.angle_beta   90.00
_cell.angle_gamma   90.00
#
_symmetry.space_group_name_H-M   'P 1'
#
loop_
_entity.id
_entity.type
_entity.pdbx_description
1 polymer ?
#
loop_
_entity_poly.entity_id
_entity_poly.type
_entity_poly.pdbx_seq_one_letter_code
_entity_poly.pdbx_strand_id
1 'polypeptide(L)'
;SADKVIVIEKGAMFTRFIEEKAHKKFNAILVHTAGQPPRATRVLIRRLNEEMGLPVYLFTDGDPWGMHIAMVIISGSANAAHLRELTTPDAKWSGVWATDIVNYKLPTDPLDDVDVKRLYELQRDPRYKDPLWQREIKTFLKIKRKAEQEAFSRYGLTYIVDEYLPAKLEETS
;
A
#
# COMPACT_ATOMS: atom_id res chain seq x y z
N SER A 1 12.82 -8.42 18.91
CA SER A 1 12.04 -9.27 18.00
C SER A 1 11.10 -8.37 17.21
N ALA A 2 10.48 -8.88 16.15
CA ALA A 2 9.42 -8.21 15.40
C ALA A 2 8.36 -9.26 15.05
N ASP A 3 7.11 -8.84 14.89
CA ASP A 3 5.97 -9.72 14.58
C ASP A 3 5.37 -9.48 13.19
N LYS A 4 5.74 -8.39 12.52
CA LYS A 4 5.25 -8.04 11.18
C LYS A 4 6.22 -7.14 10.41
N VAL A 5 5.99 -7.02 9.10
CA VAL A 5 6.68 -6.09 8.21
C VAL A 5 5.68 -5.07 7.70
N ILE A 6 6.04 -3.78 7.77
CA ILE A 6 5.26 -2.68 7.21
C ILE A 6 6.09 -2.04 6.11
N VAL A 7 5.61 -2.14 4.89
CA VAL A 7 6.26 -1.62 3.68
C VAL A 7 5.63 -0.28 3.33
N ILE A 8 6.45 0.77 3.28
CA ILE A 8 6.02 2.15 3.08
C ILE A 8 6.62 2.66 1.78
N GLU A 9 5.81 3.29 0.95
CA GLU A 9 6.24 3.74 -0.37
C GLU A 9 6.89 5.13 -0.35
N LYS A 10 6.32 6.07 0.41
CA LYS A 10 6.71 7.47 0.41
C LYS A 10 7.73 7.80 1.50
N GLY A 11 8.77 8.53 1.13
CA GLY A 11 9.89 8.85 2.03
C GLY A 11 9.51 9.75 3.19
N ALA A 12 8.67 10.76 2.97
CA ALA A 12 8.19 11.63 4.05
C ALA A 12 7.40 10.85 5.10
N MET A 13 6.57 9.90 4.65
CA MET A 13 5.81 9.00 5.53
C MET A 13 6.70 8.02 6.28
N PHE A 14 7.72 7.45 5.62
CA PHE A 14 8.70 6.62 6.31
C PHE A 14 9.42 7.38 7.43
N THR A 15 9.87 8.62 7.16
CA THR A 15 10.50 9.47 8.17
C THR A 15 9.55 9.75 9.34
N ARG A 16 8.28 10.09 9.07
CA ARG A 16 7.26 10.26 10.11
C ARG A 16 7.11 9.01 10.99
N PHE A 17 7.06 7.82 10.38
CA PHE A 17 6.95 6.57 11.15
C PHE A 17 8.17 6.31 12.05
N ILE A 18 9.36 6.76 11.63
CA ILE A 18 10.57 6.68 12.47
C ILE A 18 10.48 7.67 13.64
N GLU A 19 10.07 8.92 13.38
CA GLU A 19 9.88 9.96 14.40
C GLU A 19 8.88 9.52 15.48
N GLU A 20 7.74 8.95 15.06
CA GLU A 20 6.69 8.43 15.95
C GLU A 20 7.02 7.04 16.54
N LYS A 21 8.22 6.51 16.28
CA LYS A 21 8.68 5.19 16.76
C LYS A 21 7.70 4.05 16.43
N ALA A 22 7.05 4.11 15.27
CA ALA A 22 6.07 3.11 14.82
C ALA A 22 6.63 1.67 14.84
N HIS A 23 7.91 1.50 14.50
CA HIS A 23 8.63 0.21 14.60
C HIS A 23 8.58 -0.40 16.01
N LYS A 24 8.65 0.41 17.07
CA LYS A 24 8.50 -0.05 18.46
C LYS A 24 7.04 -0.23 18.83
N LYS A 25 6.19 0.74 18.47
CA LYS A 25 4.76 0.73 18.81
C LYS A 25 4.05 -0.51 18.26
N PHE A 26 4.38 -0.90 17.03
CA PHE A 26 3.77 -2.03 16.34
C PHE A 26 4.63 -3.30 16.33
N ASN A 27 5.78 -3.28 17.01
CA ASN A 27 6.75 -4.38 16.99
C ASN A 27 7.11 -4.83 15.56
N ALA A 28 7.30 -3.87 14.66
CA ALA A 28 7.35 -4.10 13.22
C ALA A 28 8.71 -3.74 12.59
N ILE A 29 9.08 -4.45 11.54
CA ILE A 29 10.16 -4.06 10.62
C ILE A 29 9.58 -3.09 9.59
N LEU A 30 10.15 -1.88 9.49
CA LEU A 30 9.74 -0.90 8.49
C LEU A 30 10.65 -1.01 7.26
N VAL A 31 10.05 -1.09 6.06
CA VAL A 31 10.78 -1.14 4.79
C VAL A 31 10.31 -0.01 3.89
N HIS A 32 11.21 0.87 3.48
CA HIS A 32 10.92 1.94 2.52
C HIS A 32 11.20 1.47 1.09
N THR A 33 10.25 1.64 0.16
CA THR A 33 10.46 1.25 -1.26
C THR A 33 10.91 2.39 -2.16
N ALA A 34 10.68 3.66 -1.77
CA ALA A 34 10.95 4.85 -2.57
C ALA A 34 10.27 4.78 -3.96
N GLY A 35 8.95 4.61 -3.97
CA GLY A 35 8.17 4.37 -5.18
C GLY A 35 8.16 2.90 -5.61
N GLN A 36 8.33 2.65 -6.92
CA GLN A 36 8.34 1.31 -7.49
C GLN A 36 9.51 0.47 -6.92
N PRO A 37 9.25 -0.62 -6.19
CA PRO A 37 10.28 -1.31 -5.43
C PRO A 37 11.32 -2.00 -6.33
N PRO A 38 12.62 -1.76 -6.09
CA PRO A 38 13.69 -2.52 -6.73
C PRO A 38 13.60 -4.03 -6.47
N ARG A 39 14.23 -4.83 -7.34
CA ARG A 39 14.26 -6.31 -7.18
C ARG A 39 14.81 -6.74 -5.82
N ALA A 40 15.91 -6.12 -5.37
CA ALA A 40 16.53 -6.44 -4.09
C ALA A 40 15.57 -6.19 -2.90
N THR A 41 14.83 -5.08 -2.92
CA THR A 41 13.82 -4.77 -1.90
C THR A 41 12.70 -5.80 -1.89
N ARG A 42 12.25 -6.25 -3.08
CA ARG A 42 11.24 -7.31 -3.18
C ARG A 42 11.73 -8.65 -2.66
N VAL A 43 12.98 -9.03 -2.96
CA VAL A 43 13.61 -10.23 -2.39
C VAL A 43 13.65 -10.14 -0.87
N LEU A 44 14.06 -8.98 -0.31
CA LEU A 44 14.07 -8.79 1.14
C LEU A 44 12.69 -8.97 1.76
N ILE A 45 11.66 -8.32 1.20
CA ILE A 45 10.27 -8.44 1.69
C ILE A 45 9.80 -9.89 1.67
N ARG A 46 10.06 -10.61 0.56
CA ARG A 46 9.71 -12.02 0.44
C ARG A 46 10.44 -12.89 1.48
N ARG A 47 11.75 -12.69 1.68
CA ARG A 47 12.51 -13.48 2.66
C ARG A 47 12.04 -13.24 4.09
N LEU A 48 11.70 -12.01 4.45
CA LEU A 48 11.09 -11.71 5.75
C LEU A 48 9.75 -12.44 5.93
N ASN A 49 8.98 -12.60 4.86
CA ASN A 49 7.73 -13.33 4.89
C ASN A 49 7.91 -14.85 4.94
N GLU A 50 8.66 -15.44 4.00
CA GLU A 50 8.80 -16.90 3.87
C GLU A 50 9.77 -17.51 4.89
N GLU A 51 10.91 -16.86 5.15
CA GLU A 51 11.95 -17.42 6.04
C GLU A 51 11.70 -17.10 7.51
N MET A 52 11.12 -15.92 7.80
CA MET A 52 10.85 -15.48 9.18
C MET A 52 9.37 -15.58 9.58
N GLY A 53 8.48 -15.96 8.65
CA GLY A 53 7.05 -16.10 8.91
C GLY A 53 6.34 -14.78 9.23
N LEU A 54 6.92 -13.63 8.87
CA LEU A 54 6.37 -12.32 9.23
C LEU A 54 5.28 -11.91 8.22
N PRO A 55 4.05 -11.60 8.66
CA PRO A 55 3.03 -11.00 7.79
C PRO A 55 3.50 -9.65 7.26
N VAL A 56 3.19 -9.38 5.99
CA VAL A 56 3.62 -8.17 5.27
C VAL A 56 2.41 -7.30 4.96
N TYR A 57 2.45 -6.06 5.45
CA TYR A 57 1.44 -5.05 5.21
C TYR A 57 2.03 -3.95 4.33
N LEU A 58 1.38 -3.67 3.20
CA LEU A 58 1.82 -2.67 2.23
C LEU A 58 1.04 -1.37 2.45
N PHE A 59 1.75 -0.26 2.46
CA PHE A 59 1.19 1.05 2.76
C PHE A 59 1.66 2.06 1.71
N THR A 60 0.77 2.40 0.78
CA THR A 60 1.05 3.27 -0.38
C THR A 60 0.00 4.38 -0.51
N ASP A 61 0.24 5.35 -1.40
CA ASP A 61 -0.72 6.42 -1.69
C ASP A 61 -2.07 5.88 -2.23
N GLY A 62 -3.13 6.64 -1.97
CA GLY A 62 -4.50 6.35 -2.35
C GLY A 62 -4.79 6.74 -3.78
N ASP A 63 -4.11 6.10 -4.71
CA ASP A 63 -4.22 6.36 -6.14
C ASP A 63 -3.95 5.08 -6.98
N PRO A 64 -4.10 5.13 -8.32
CA PRO A 64 -3.86 3.96 -9.17
C PRO A 64 -2.39 3.49 -9.17
N TRP A 65 -1.44 4.35 -8.82
CA TRP A 65 0.00 4.06 -8.82
C TRP A 65 0.43 3.38 -7.53
N GLY A 66 -0.01 3.88 -6.36
CA GLY A 66 0.16 3.24 -5.07
C GLY A 66 -0.48 1.85 -5.04
N MET A 67 -1.68 1.71 -5.61
CA MET A 67 -2.34 0.43 -5.85
C MET A 67 -1.48 -0.51 -6.71
N HIS A 68 -0.86 0.02 -7.76
CA HIS A 68 0.00 -0.75 -8.65
C HIS A 68 1.29 -1.23 -7.96
N ILE A 69 1.91 -0.38 -7.15
CA ILE A 69 3.10 -0.71 -6.37
C ILE A 69 2.81 -1.89 -5.45
N ALA A 70 1.69 -1.85 -4.73
CA ALA A 70 1.25 -2.94 -3.87
C ALA A 70 1.09 -4.24 -4.67
N MET A 71 0.40 -4.19 -5.81
CA MET A 71 0.19 -5.35 -6.66
C MET A 71 1.49 -5.95 -7.20
N VAL A 72 2.51 -5.14 -7.50
CA VAL A 72 3.81 -5.66 -7.98
C VAL A 72 4.55 -6.44 -6.89
N ILE A 73 4.41 -6.05 -5.62
CA ILE A 73 4.97 -6.83 -4.51
C ILE A 73 4.21 -8.15 -4.37
N ILE A 74 2.88 -8.10 -4.43
CA ILE A 74 2.00 -9.28 -4.25
C ILE A 74 2.18 -10.31 -5.36
N SER A 75 2.05 -9.90 -6.62
CA SER A 75 1.89 -10.79 -7.77
C SER A 75 2.98 -10.66 -8.84
N GLY A 76 3.91 -9.72 -8.64
CA GLY A 76 4.93 -9.39 -9.63
C GLY A 76 4.47 -8.40 -10.70
N SER A 77 5.43 -7.85 -11.44
CA SER A 77 5.13 -6.99 -12.59
C SER A 77 4.75 -7.83 -13.81
N ALA A 78 4.10 -7.22 -14.81
CA ALA A 78 3.73 -7.92 -16.05
C ALA A 78 4.92 -8.68 -16.68
N ASN A 79 6.10 -8.05 -16.67
CA ASN A 79 7.34 -8.62 -17.24
C ASN A 79 8.04 -9.63 -16.31
N ALA A 80 7.65 -9.72 -15.04
CA ALA A 80 8.32 -10.56 -14.04
C ALA A 80 7.34 -11.49 -13.30
N ALA A 81 6.11 -11.65 -13.78
CA ALA A 81 5.10 -12.50 -13.16
C ALA A 81 5.51 -13.98 -13.12
N HIS A 82 6.43 -14.39 -14.00
CA HIS A 82 7.03 -15.73 -14.02
C HIS A 82 8.14 -15.92 -12.96
N LEU A 83 8.73 -14.83 -12.47
CA LEU A 83 9.79 -14.87 -11.45
C LEU A 83 9.16 -14.93 -10.06
N ARG A 84 8.76 -16.15 -9.67
CA ARG A 84 8.10 -16.38 -8.38
C ARG A 84 8.93 -15.82 -7.23
N GLU A 85 10.26 -15.97 -7.25
CA GLU A 85 11.19 -15.52 -6.20
C GLU A 85 11.15 -14.01 -5.86
N LEU A 86 10.42 -13.19 -6.64
CA LEU A 86 10.29 -11.76 -6.41
C LEU A 86 8.92 -11.35 -5.88
N THR A 87 7.98 -12.28 -5.70
CA THR A 87 6.60 -11.98 -5.29
C THR A 87 6.36 -12.44 -3.85
N THR A 88 5.46 -11.73 -3.16
CA THR A 88 5.00 -12.05 -1.81
C THR A 88 3.47 -12.13 -1.82
N PRO A 89 2.89 -13.26 -2.27
CA PRO A 89 1.45 -13.37 -2.51
C PRO A 89 0.57 -13.12 -1.27
N ASP A 90 1.08 -13.43 -0.08
CA ASP A 90 0.37 -13.25 1.19
C ASP A 90 0.48 -11.81 1.75
N ALA A 91 1.19 -10.91 1.06
CA ALA A 91 1.24 -9.51 1.44
C ALA A 91 -0.12 -8.84 1.25
N LYS A 92 -0.53 -8.02 2.20
CA LYS A 92 -1.84 -7.37 2.22
C LYS A 92 -1.69 -5.87 2.05
N TRP A 93 -2.38 -5.28 1.07
CA TRP A 93 -2.42 -3.83 0.94
C TRP A 93 -3.31 -3.25 2.05
N SER A 94 -2.75 -2.46 2.95
CA SER A 94 -3.44 -1.89 4.12
C SER A 94 -3.83 -0.43 3.89
N GLY A 95 -3.93 -0.04 2.62
CA GLY A 95 -4.33 1.28 2.18
C GLY A 95 -3.17 2.15 1.71
N VAL A 96 -3.49 3.36 1.25
CA VAL A 96 -4.83 3.99 1.29
C VAL A 96 -5.77 3.44 0.21
N TRP A 97 -6.92 2.89 0.60
CA TRP A 97 -7.91 2.39 -0.35
C TRP A 97 -8.77 3.53 -0.91
N ALA A 98 -9.40 3.33 -2.08
CA ALA A 98 -10.34 4.32 -2.64
C ALA A 98 -11.53 4.56 -1.70
N THR A 99 -11.98 3.51 -1.03
CA THR A 99 -13.01 3.59 0.01
C THR A 99 -12.55 4.36 1.24
N ASP A 100 -11.27 4.30 1.61
CA ASP A 100 -10.74 5.06 2.75
C ASP A 100 -10.78 6.56 2.49
N ILE A 101 -10.53 7.00 1.26
CA ILE A 101 -10.65 8.41 0.87
C ILE A 101 -12.03 8.97 1.25
N VAL A 102 -13.08 8.20 1.01
CA VAL A 102 -14.46 8.58 1.33
C VAL A 102 -14.73 8.47 2.82
N ASN A 103 -14.37 7.35 3.45
CA ASN A 103 -14.67 7.06 4.85
C ASN A 103 -13.99 8.04 5.81
N TYR A 104 -12.71 8.33 5.55
CA TYR A 104 -11.90 9.25 6.35
C TYR A 104 -11.96 10.69 5.84
N LYS A 105 -12.78 10.98 4.82
CA LYS A 105 -12.97 12.33 4.25
C LYS A 105 -11.63 13.04 3.99
N LEU A 106 -10.69 12.32 3.39
CA LEU A 106 -9.33 12.81 3.21
C LEU A 106 -9.32 14.06 2.30
N PRO A 107 -8.38 14.99 2.50
CA PRO A 107 -7.98 15.90 1.44
C PRO A 107 -7.67 15.13 0.16
N THR A 108 -8.20 15.58 -0.97
CA THR A 108 -8.08 14.87 -2.25
C THR A 108 -7.76 15.80 -3.39
N ASP A 109 -7.06 15.24 -4.38
CA ASP A 109 -6.89 15.82 -5.70
C ASP A 109 -7.78 15.12 -6.73
N PRO A 110 -8.20 15.81 -7.80
CA PRO A 110 -8.87 15.15 -8.92
C PRO A 110 -7.94 14.14 -9.60
N LEU A 111 -8.51 13.04 -10.09
CA LEU A 111 -7.79 12.17 -11.03
C LEU A 111 -7.57 12.91 -12.35
N ASP A 112 -6.39 12.77 -12.91
CA ASP A 112 -6.11 13.23 -14.28
C ASP A 112 -6.45 12.16 -15.32
N ASP A 113 -6.33 12.51 -16.60
CA ASP A 113 -6.64 11.59 -17.70
C ASP A 113 -5.72 10.36 -17.72
N VAL A 114 -4.48 10.50 -17.24
CA VAL A 114 -3.50 9.41 -17.15
C VAL A 114 -3.91 8.42 -16.06
N ASP A 115 -4.33 8.92 -14.90
CA ASP A 115 -4.85 8.12 -13.80
C ASP A 115 -6.10 7.35 -14.20
N VAL A 116 -7.05 8.02 -14.88
CA VAL A 116 -8.29 7.38 -15.35
C VAL A 116 -7.98 6.30 -16.38
N LYS A 117 -7.10 6.59 -17.35
CA LYS A 117 -6.64 5.59 -18.31
C LYS A 117 -6.00 4.40 -17.59
N ARG A 118 -5.15 4.67 -16.59
CA ARG A 118 -4.48 3.64 -15.80
C ARG A 118 -5.48 2.75 -15.07
N LEU A 119 -6.52 3.31 -14.45
CA LEU A 119 -7.57 2.52 -13.79
C LEU A 119 -8.27 1.55 -14.75
N TYR A 120 -8.57 1.97 -15.98
CA TYR A 120 -9.15 1.07 -16.98
C TYR A 120 -8.19 -0.02 -17.44
N GLU A 121 -6.89 0.27 -17.54
CA GLU A 121 -5.87 -0.76 -17.81
C GLU A 121 -5.81 -1.78 -16.68
N LEU A 122 -5.73 -1.32 -15.42
CA LEU A 122 -5.69 -2.18 -14.24
C LEU A 122 -6.97 -3.00 -14.10
N GLN A 123 -8.13 -2.44 -14.45
CA GLN A 123 -9.41 -3.15 -14.44
C GLN A 123 -9.41 -4.40 -15.32
N ARG A 124 -8.73 -4.35 -16.46
CA ARG A 124 -8.66 -5.43 -17.46
C ARG A 124 -7.54 -6.44 -17.17
N ASP A 125 -6.60 -6.09 -16.30
CA ASP A 125 -5.45 -6.91 -15.96
C ASP A 125 -5.88 -8.11 -15.08
N PRO A 126 -5.50 -9.35 -15.45
CA PRO A 126 -5.85 -10.56 -14.70
C PRO A 126 -5.50 -10.53 -13.21
N ARG A 127 -4.47 -9.78 -12.82
CA ARG A 127 -4.00 -9.66 -11.42
C ARG A 127 -5.00 -8.93 -10.52
N TYR A 128 -5.88 -8.12 -11.10
CA TYR A 128 -6.87 -7.32 -10.36
C TYR A 128 -8.27 -7.92 -10.46
N LYS A 129 -8.43 -9.19 -10.87
CA LYS A 129 -9.74 -9.83 -11.04
C LYS A 129 -10.49 -10.08 -9.73
N ASP A 130 -9.79 -10.08 -8.59
CA ASP A 130 -10.41 -10.27 -7.29
C ASP A 130 -11.50 -9.20 -7.05
N PRO A 131 -12.65 -9.58 -6.45
CA PRO A 131 -13.73 -8.64 -6.13
C PRO A 131 -13.27 -7.40 -5.34
N LEU A 132 -12.30 -7.55 -4.44
CA LEU A 132 -11.75 -6.45 -3.65
C LEU A 132 -11.10 -5.40 -4.57
N TRP A 133 -10.15 -5.80 -5.42
CA TRP A 133 -9.47 -4.87 -6.33
C TRP A 133 -10.43 -4.22 -7.32
N GLN A 134 -11.37 -5.00 -7.88
CA GLN A 134 -12.40 -4.46 -8.78
C GLN A 134 -13.30 -3.43 -8.11
N ARG A 135 -13.66 -3.63 -6.83
CA ARG A 135 -14.46 -2.69 -6.05
C ARG A 135 -13.73 -1.35 -5.90
N GLU A 136 -12.45 -1.40 -5.57
CA GLU A 136 -11.64 -0.19 -5.31
C GLU A 136 -11.35 0.58 -6.60
N ILE A 137 -11.04 -0.13 -7.70
CA ILE A 137 -10.90 0.48 -9.04
C ILE A 137 -12.20 1.21 -9.45
N LYS A 138 -13.35 0.55 -9.28
CA LYS A 138 -14.66 1.17 -9.58
C LYS A 138 -14.94 2.36 -8.66
N THR A 139 -14.50 2.29 -7.40
CA THR A 139 -14.66 3.39 -6.44
C THR A 139 -13.82 4.59 -6.85
N PHE A 140 -12.55 4.41 -7.24
CA PHE A 140 -11.73 5.49 -7.81
C PHE A 140 -12.39 6.13 -9.02
N LEU A 141 -12.89 5.33 -9.98
CA LEU A 141 -13.59 5.84 -11.17
C LEU A 141 -14.89 6.58 -10.83
N LYS A 142 -15.58 6.18 -9.76
CA LYS A 142 -16.82 6.83 -9.28
C LYS A 142 -16.54 8.16 -8.60
N ILE A 143 -15.59 8.19 -7.66
CA ILE A 143 -15.29 9.41 -6.90
C ILE A 143 -14.44 10.39 -7.69
N LYS A 144 -13.65 9.91 -8.67
CA LYS A 144 -12.70 10.70 -9.49
C LYS A 144 -11.73 11.53 -8.65
N ARG A 145 -11.29 10.97 -7.53
CA ARG A 145 -10.39 11.57 -6.56
C ARG A 145 -9.28 10.59 -6.17
N LYS A 146 -8.09 11.15 -5.89
CA LYS A 146 -6.93 10.47 -5.28
C LYS A 146 -6.52 11.20 -4.01
N ALA A 147 -5.80 10.51 -3.14
CA ALA A 147 -5.26 11.08 -1.91
C ALA A 147 -3.85 10.58 -1.63
N GLU A 148 -2.96 11.50 -1.27
CA GLU A 148 -1.64 11.16 -0.74
C GLU A 148 -1.74 10.69 0.71
N GLN A 149 -0.80 9.88 1.18
CA GLN A 149 -0.71 9.48 2.60
C GLN A 149 -0.57 10.68 3.54
N GLU A 150 0.09 11.75 3.11
CA GLU A 150 0.23 12.99 3.86
C GLU A 150 -1.12 13.68 4.10
N ALA A 151 -2.17 13.33 3.36
CA ALA A 151 -3.51 13.88 3.55
C ALA A 151 -4.07 13.64 4.96
N PHE A 152 -3.61 12.59 5.65
CA PHE A 152 -3.95 12.31 7.05
C PHE A 152 -3.45 13.39 8.03
N SER A 153 -2.44 14.18 7.65
CA SER A 153 -1.94 15.29 8.49
C SER A 153 -3.00 16.34 8.82
N ARG A 154 -4.09 16.42 8.04
CA ARG A 154 -5.27 17.24 8.36
C ARG A 154 -5.87 16.92 9.74
N TYR A 155 -5.75 15.68 10.18
CA TYR A 155 -6.27 15.20 11.47
C TYR A 155 -5.21 15.20 12.58
N GLY A 156 -4.00 15.69 12.27
CA GLY A 156 -2.84 15.66 13.15
C GLY A 156 -1.70 14.83 12.55
N LEU A 157 -0.46 15.24 12.81
CA LEU A 157 0.74 14.59 12.26
C LEU A 157 0.88 13.11 12.67
N THR A 158 0.36 12.77 13.85
CA THR A 158 0.45 11.41 14.41
C THR A 158 -0.76 10.54 14.05
N TYR A 159 -1.83 11.11 13.49
CA TYR A 159 -3.10 10.41 13.23
C TYR A 159 -2.92 9.11 12.45
N ILE A 160 -2.01 9.13 11.46
CA ILE A 160 -1.75 7.96 10.64
C ILE A 160 -1.18 6.78 11.43
N VAL A 161 -0.36 7.06 12.45
CA VAL A 161 0.30 6.09 13.34
C VAL A 161 -0.58 5.77 14.55
N ASP A 162 -1.42 6.71 14.98
CA ASP A 162 -2.21 6.57 16.20
C ASP A 162 -3.57 5.95 15.98
N GLU A 163 -4.21 6.21 14.85
CA GLU A 163 -5.59 5.83 14.59
C GLU A 163 -5.70 4.96 13.34
N TYR A 164 -5.19 5.46 12.21
CA TYR A 164 -5.45 4.83 10.91
C TYR A 164 -4.74 3.49 10.73
N LEU A 165 -3.42 3.45 10.94
CA LEU A 165 -2.66 2.22 10.76
C LEU A 165 -3.08 1.10 11.72
N PRO A 166 -3.31 1.34 13.04
CA PRO A 166 -3.87 0.31 13.93
C PRO A 166 -5.19 -0.26 13.41
N ALA A 167 -6.16 0.59 13.04
CA ALA A 167 -7.44 0.14 12.52
C ALA A 167 -7.27 -0.73 11.25
N LYS A 168 -6.36 -0.32 10.35
CA LYS A 168 -6.04 -1.09 9.15
C LYS A 168 -5.37 -2.42 9.42
N LEU A 169 -4.45 -2.47 10.39
CA LEU A 169 -3.82 -3.71 10.78
C LEU A 169 -4.84 -4.68 11.39
N GLU A 170 -5.81 -4.21 12.17
CA GLU A 170 -6.90 -5.05 12.71
C GLU A 170 -7.85 -5.57 11.62
N GLU A 171 -8.29 -4.73 10.70
CA GLU A 171 -9.13 -5.12 9.54
C GLU A 171 -8.46 -6.19 8.66
N THR A 172 -7.13 -6.16 8.61
CA THR A 172 -6.31 -6.91 7.66
C THR A 172 -5.60 -8.09 8.31
N SER A 173 -5.66 -8.26 9.64
CA SER A 173 -4.98 -9.37 10.35
C SER A 173 -5.65 -10.71 10.08
#